data_AF-C6KEL4-F1
#
_entry.id   AF-C6KEL4-F1
#
_cell.length_a   1.000
_cell.length_b   1.000
_cell.length_c   1.000
_cell.angle_alpha   90.00
_cell.angle_beta   90.00
_cell.angle_gamma   90.00
#
_symmetry.space_group_name_H-M   'P 1'
#
loop_
_entity.id
_entity.type
_entity.pdbx_description
1 polymer ?
#
loop_
_entity_poly.entity_id
_entity_poly.type
_entity_poly.pdbx_seq_one_letter_code
_entity_poly.pdbx_strand_id
1 'polypeptide(L)'
;MSDILNKILATKAEEIATAQAKLPLAEVQALATRQAPARDFVGAIRSKIAAGKAAVIAEIKKASPSKGVIRADFKPAEIAASYELGGAACLSVLTDEQYFQGSADYLKQARAVCSLPVLRKDFMIDEYQVYEARAMGADCILLIAAALTLAQMQQLESVAHSLGMAVLVEVHNGEELAQAIQLTTPLLGINNRTCARLKSRWIPH
;
A
#
# COMPACT_ATOMS: atom_id res chain seq x y z
N MET A 1 -0.66 -10.91 17.76
CA MET A 1 0.17 -10.54 16.61
C MET A 1 0.94 -11.77 16.16
N SER A 2 0.96 -12.12 14.86
CA SER A 2 1.67 -13.34 14.39
C SER A 2 3.18 -13.14 14.37
N ASP A 3 3.94 -14.19 14.67
CA ASP A 3 5.42 -14.19 14.70
C ASP A 3 6.06 -13.60 13.41
N ILE A 4 5.49 -13.92 12.25
CA ILE A 4 5.95 -13.38 10.96
C ILE A 4 5.77 -11.86 10.83
N LEU A 5 4.68 -11.31 11.36
CA LEU A 5 4.41 -9.87 11.26
C LEU A 5 5.42 -9.12 12.12
N ASN A 6 5.67 -9.57 13.35
CA ASN A 6 6.68 -8.97 14.21
C ASN A 6 8.07 -8.98 13.56
N LYS A 7 8.44 -10.07 12.89
CA LYS A 7 9.71 -10.16 12.15
C LYS A 7 9.77 -9.16 11.00
N ILE A 8 8.69 -8.99 10.24
CA ILE A 8 8.60 -7.99 9.17
C ILE A 8 8.75 -6.58 9.75
N LEU A 9 8.03 -6.25 10.83
CA LEU A 9 8.07 -4.92 11.43
C LEU A 9 9.46 -4.59 12.00
N ALA A 10 10.14 -5.56 12.63
CA ALA A 10 11.52 -5.39 13.08
C ALA A 10 12.48 -5.08 11.91
N THR A 11 12.34 -5.83 10.82
CA THR A 11 13.12 -5.59 9.58
C THR A 11 12.83 -4.20 9.02
N LYS A 12 11.56 -3.76 8.99
CA LYS A 12 11.20 -2.42 8.53
C LYS A 12 11.85 -1.32 9.36
N ALA A 13 11.94 -1.48 10.68
CA ALA A 13 12.59 -0.50 11.54
C ALA A 13 14.08 -0.31 11.16
N GLU A 14 14.78 -1.41 10.87
CA GLU A 14 16.18 -1.38 10.41
C GLU A 14 16.32 -0.75 9.02
N GLU A 15 15.41 -1.08 8.10
CA GLU A 15 15.37 -0.48 6.76
C GLU A 15 15.13 1.03 6.82
N ILE A 16 14.21 1.49 7.67
CA ILE A 16 13.90 2.91 7.86
C ILE A 16 15.11 3.64 8.44
N ALA A 17 15.75 3.10 9.48
CA ALA A 17 16.95 3.69 10.06
C ALA A 17 18.08 3.81 9.02
N THR A 18 18.25 2.78 8.20
CA THR A 18 19.24 2.78 7.10
C THR A 18 18.88 3.79 6.01
N ALA A 19 17.60 3.92 5.66
CA ALA A 19 17.13 4.87 4.66
C ALA A 19 17.28 6.32 5.15
N GLN A 20 16.88 6.60 6.40
CA GLN A 20 17.03 7.92 7.04
C GLN A 20 18.50 8.34 7.15
N ALA A 21 19.42 7.39 7.38
CA ALA A 21 20.86 7.68 7.42
C ALA A 21 21.42 8.06 6.02
N LYS A 22 20.81 7.56 4.94
CA LYS A 22 21.20 7.87 3.56
C LYS A 22 20.52 9.12 3.02
N LEU A 23 19.26 9.32 3.36
CA LEU A 23 18.42 10.41 2.93
C LEU A 23 17.60 10.89 4.14
N PRO A 24 18.02 11.98 4.81
CA PRO A 24 17.34 12.49 6.00
C PRO A 24 15.86 12.85 5.74
N LEU A 25 15.06 12.86 6.82
CA LEU A 25 13.63 13.16 6.76
C LEU A 25 13.31 14.45 5.99
N ALA A 26 14.05 15.53 6.25
CA ALA A 26 13.85 16.82 5.58
C ALA A 26 14.06 16.74 4.06
N GLU A 27 14.99 15.90 3.60
CA GLU A 27 15.25 15.73 2.17
C GLU A 27 14.15 14.91 1.49
N VAL A 28 13.69 13.82 2.12
CA VAL A 28 12.56 13.05 1.55
C VAL A 28 11.26 13.85 1.56
N GLN A 29 11.05 14.72 2.57
CA GLN A 29 9.95 15.69 2.58
C GLN A 29 10.02 16.63 1.37
N ALA A 30 11.19 17.19 1.09
CA ALA A 30 11.38 18.06 -0.07
C ALA A 30 11.13 17.33 -1.41
N LEU A 31 11.53 16.05 -1.52
CA LEU A 31 11.23 15.23 -2.69
C LEU A 31 9.72 14.95 -2.82
N ALA A 32 9.04 14.65 -1.71
CA ALA A 32 7.61 14.42 -1.68
C ALA A 32 6.82 15.66 -2.15
N THR A 33 7.18 16.85 -1.67
CA THR A 33 6.50 18.11 -2.04
C THR A 33 6.74 18.52 -3.50
N ARG A 34 7.90 18.13 -4.08
CA ARG A 34 8.19 18.38 -5.50
C ARG A 34 7.48 17.41 -6.44
N GLN A 35 6.93 16.32 -5.92
CA GLN A 35 6.22 15.36 -6.75
C GLN A 35 4.94 15.98 -7.32
N ALA A 36 4.58 15.58 -8.54
CA ALA A 36 3.29 15.94 -9.12
C ALA A 36 2.13 15.53 -8.17
N PRO A 37 0.99 16.25 -8.19
CA PRO A 37 -0.15 15.91 -7.36
C PRO A 37 -0.55 14.43 -7.45
N ALA A 38 -1.05 13.89 -6.32
CA ALA A 38 -1.59 12.54 -6.28
C ALA A 38 -2.77 12.41 -7.25
N ARG A 39 -2.84 11.28 -7.95
CA ARG A 39 -4.03 10.90 -8.71
C ARG A 39 -5.14 10.50 -7.73
N ASP A 40 -6.39 10.82 -8.04
CA ASP A 40 -7.50 10.56 -7.13
C ASP A 40 -7.84 9.06 -7.03
N PHE A 41 -7.22 8.39 -6.06
CA PHE A 41 -7.40 6.95 -5.80
C PHE A 41 -8.83 6.61 -5.38
N VAL A 42 -9.44 7.42 -4.52
CA VAL A 42 -10.82 7.21 -4.04
C VAL A 42 -11.82 7.50 -5.17
N GLY A 43 -11.61 8.57 -5.92
CA GLY A 43 -12.44 8.94 -7.07
C GLY A 43 -12.42 7.88 -8.17
N ALA A 44 -11.26 7.26 -8.45
CA ALA A 44 -11.16 6.18 -9.42
C ALA A 44 -12.02 4.96 -9.03
N ILE A 45 -12.03 4.58 -7.75
CA ILE A 45 -12.89 3.52 -7.21
C ILE A 45 -14.37 3.92 -7.34
N ARG A 46 -14.74 5.11 -6.86
CA ARG A 46 -16.12 5.61 -6.90
C ARG A 46 -16.66 5.71 -8.31
N SER A 47 -15.83 6.13 -9.27
CA SER A 47 -16.22 6.25 -10.68
C SER A 47 -16.58 4.91 -11.30
N LYS A 48 -15.85 3.84 -10.98
CA LYS A 48 -16.19 2.47 -11.43
C LYS A 48 -17.51 2.00 -10.83
N ILE A 49 -17.71 2.20 -9.53
CA ILE A 49 -18.93 1.83 -8.81
C ILE A 49 -20.14 2.58 -9.39
N ALA A 50 -20.03 3.90 -9.59
CA ALA A 50 -21.09 4.72 -10.15
C ALA A 50 -21.48 4.30 -11.59
N ALA A 51 -20.52 3.75 -12.34
CA ALA A 51 -20.76 3.18 -13.67
C ALA A 51 -21.31 1.73 -13.63
N GLY A 52 -21.67 1.20 -12.45
CA GLY A 52 -22.14 -0.18 -12.29
C GLY A 52 -21.07 -1.25 -12.54
N LYS A 53 -19.79 -0.88 -12.44
CA LYS A 53 -18.65 -1.77 -12.68
C LYS A 53 -17.94 -2.12 -11.39
N ALA A 54 -17.28 -3.28 -11.37
CA ALA A 54 -16.39 -3.65 -10.27
C ALA A 54 -15.18 -2.68 -10.22
N ALA A 55 -14.89 -2.16 -9.03
CA ALA A 55 -13.72 -1.33 -8.78
C ALA A 55 -12.54 -2.20 -8.34
N VAL A 56 -11.80 -2.74 -9.31
CA VAL A 56 -10.67 -3.65 -9.03
C VAL A 56 -9.38 -2.87 -8.77
N ILE A 57 -8.77 -3.08 -7.61
CA ILE A 57 -7.37 -2.69 -7.35
C ILE A 57 -6.47 -3.87 -7.77
N ALA A 58 -5.79 -3.74 -8.91
CA ALA A 58 -4.98 -4.82 -9.46
C ALA A 58 -3.57 -4.83 -8.86
N GLU A 59 -3.16 -5.96 -8.27
CA GLU A 59 -1.88 -6.08 -7.54
C GLU A 59 -0.75 -6.58 -8.46
N ILE A 60 0.31 -5.78 -8.58
CA ILE A 60 1.57 -6.11 -9.26
C ILE A 60 2.52 -6.73 -8.22
N LYS A 61 2.69 -8.06 -8.30
CA LYS A 61 3.45 -8.84 -7.31
C LYS A 61 4.33 -9.90 -7.95
N LYS A 62 5.63 -9.87 -7.66
CA LYS A 62 6.63 -10.82 -8.18
C LYS A 62 6.64 -12.13 -7.39
N ALA A 63 6.68 -12.05 -6.07
CA ALA A 63 6.74 -13.20 -5.18
C ALA A 63 5.82 -13.02 -3.96
N SER A 64 5.56 -14.10 -3.23
CA SER A 64 5.04 -14.03 -1.86
C SER A 64 5.67 -15.08 -0.96
N PRO A 65 5.75 -14.84 0.36
CA PRO A 65 6.30 -15.81 1.31
C PRO A 65 5.64 -17.20 1.24
N SER A 66 4.39 -17.24 0.78
CA SER A 66 3.57 -18.45 0.72
C SER A 66 3.64 -19.22 -0.58
N LYS A 67 4.01 -18.59 -1.69
CA LYS A 67 4.00 -19.20 -3.02
C LYS A 67 5.36 -19.12 -3.74
N GLY A 68 6.35 -18.46 -3.15
CA GLY A 68 7.63 -18.19 -3.80
C GLY A 68 7.44 -17.22 -4.97
N VAL A 69 8.25 -17.38 -6.02
CA VAL A 69 8.15 -16.58 -7.25
C VAL A 69 6.86 -16.94 -8.01
N ILE A 70 5.99 -15.94 -8.19
CA ILE A 70 4.71 -16.08 -8.91
C ILE A 70 4.95 -15.87 -10.41
N ARG A 71 5.85 -14.95 -10.76
CA ARG A 71 6.17 -14.61 -12.14
C ARG A 71 7.67 -14.37 -12.29
N ALA A 72 8.34 -15.26 -13.01
CA ALA A 72 9.79 -15.17 -13.25
C ALA A 72 10.16 -13.99 -14.17
N ASP A 73 9.47 -13.86 -15.31
CA ASP A 73 9.59 -12.69 -16.20
C ASP A 73 8.67 -11.55 -15.71
N PHE A 74 9.23 -10.72 -14.83
CA PHE A 74 8.49 -9.69 -14.12
C PHE A 74 8.76 -8.30 -14.69
N LYS A 75 7.80 -7.81 -15.48
CA LYS A 75 7.87 -6.51 -16.15
C LYS A 75 6.74 -5.59 -15.67
N PRO A 76 6.96 -4.78 -14.62
CA PRO A 76 5.91 -3.97 -13.98
C PRO A 76 5.15 -3.07 -14.95
N ALA A 77 5.87 -2.45 -15.90
CA ALA A 77 5.27 -1.56 -16.90
C ALA A 77 4.27 -2.29 -17.81
N GLU A 78 4.66 -3.44 -18.38
CA GLU A 78 3.77 -4.24 -19.23
C GLU A 78 2.54 -4.73 -18.45
N ILE A 79 2.74 -5.13 -17.18
CA ILE A 79 1.65 -5.58 -16.30
C ILE A 79 0.68 -4.43 -16.00
N ALA A 80 1.20 -3.23 -15.67
CA ALA A 80 0.40 -2.05 -15.37
C ALA A 80 -0.48 -1.63 -16.56
N ALA A 81 0.12 -1.56 -17.76
CA ALA A 81 -0.61 -1.26 -18.99
C ALA A 81 -1.70 -2.31 -19.28
N SER A 82 -1.38 -3.60 -19.07
CA SER A 82 -2.37 -4.67 -19.23
C SER A 82 -3.53 -4.57 -18.22
N TYR A 83 -3.28 -4.13 -16.98
CA TYR A 83 -4.35 -3.95 -15.99
C TYR A 83 -5.22 -2.74 -16.29
N GLU A 84 -4.66 -1.65 -16.80
CA GLU A 84 -5.43 -0.52 -17.28
C GLU A 84 -6.33 -0.91 -18.45
N LEU A 85 -5.79 -1.61 -19.45
CA LEU A 85 -6.56 -2.13 -20.58
C LEU A 85 -7.67 -3.10 -20.12
N GLY A 86 -7.37 -3.94 -19.11
CA GLY A 86 -8.32 -4.83 -18.47
C GLY A 86 -9.38 -4.13 -17.62
N GLY A 87 -9.34 -2.80 -17.50
CA GLY A 87 -10.35 -2.01 -16.84
C GLY A 87 -10.20 -1.92 -15.32
N ALA A 88 -9.00 -2.12 -14.76
CA ALA A 88 -8.73 -1.87 -13.35
C ALA A 88 -9.08 -0.43 -12.95
N ALA A 89 -9.41 -0.23 -11.68
CA ALA A 89 -9.67 1.08 -11.09
C ALA A 89 -8.37 1.72 -10.61
N CYS A 90 -7.54 0.92 -9.94
CA CYS A 90 -6.28 1.34 -9.35
C CYS A 90 -5.25 0.21 -9.48
N LEU A 91 -4.00 0.54 -9.22
CA LEU A 91 -2.92 -0.43 -9.06
C LEU A 91 -2.51 -0.53 -7.59
N SER A 92 -1.98 -1.68 -7.22
CA SER A 92 -1.29 -1.93 -5.95
C SER A 92 0.06 -2.53 -6.27
N VAL A 93 1.15 -1.91 -5.81
CA VAL A 93 2.51 -2.38 -6.13
C VAL A 93 3.25 -2.71 -4.85
N LEU A 94 3.77 -3.94 -4.77
CA LEU A 94 4.59 -4.39 -3.65
C LEU A 94 5.96 -3.70 -3.73
N THR A 95 6.32 -2.97 -2.68
CA THR A 95 7.66 -2.32 -2.57
C THR A 95 8.58 -3.00 -1.57
N ASP A 96 8.07 -3.92 -0.74
CA ASP A 96 8.87 -4.72 0.17
C ASP A 96 9.80 -5.69 -0.59
N GLU A 97 11.11 -5.49 -0.45
CA GLU A 97 12.12 -6.28 -1.18
C GLU A 97 12.31 -7.68 -0.54
N GLN A 98 12.45 -7.74 0.78
CA GLN A 98 12.88 -8.95 1.48
C GLN A 98 11.85 -10.09 1.44
N TYR A 99 10.57 -9.80 1.58
CA TYR A 99 9.52 -10.81 1.69
C TYR A 99 8.71 -10.97 0.41
N PHE A 100 8.58 -9.91 -0.39
CA PHE A 100 7.76 -9.91 -1.62
C PHE A 100 8.56 -9.76 -2.92
N GLN A 101 9.89 -9.58 -2.83
CA GLN A 101 10.74 -9.23 -3.98
C GLN A 101 10.17 -8.04 -4.77
N GLY A 102 9.60 -7.08 -4.04
CA GLY A 102 9.13 -5.80 -4.55
C GLY A 102 10.29 -4.84 -4.81
N SER A 103 9.95 -3.62 -5.20
CA SER A 103 10.91 -2.52 -5.34
C SER A 103 10.17 -1.19 -5.51
N ALA A 104 10.75 -0.11 -4.99
CA ALA A 104 10.28 1.25 -5.27
C ALA A 104 10.29 1.57 -6.78
N ASP A 105 11.23 1.00 -7.54
CA ASP A 105 11.31 1.24 -8.99
C ASP A 105 10.18 0.55 -9.76
N TYR A 106 9.64 -0.56 -9.25
CA TYR A 106 8.46 -1.17 -9.84
C TYR A 106 7.24 -0.27 -9.74
N LEU A 107 7.08 0.45 -8.62
CA LEU A 107 6.00 1.41 -8.44
C LEU A 107 6.14 2.57 -9.43
N LYS A 108 7.35 3.13 -9.55
CA LYS A 108 7.63 4.22 -10.52
C LYS A 108 7.36 3.78 -11.95
N GLN A 109 7.86 2.60 -12.35
CA GLN A 109 7.65 2.04 -13.69
C GLN A 109 6.16 1.81 -13.98
N ALA A 110 5.43 1.21 -13.05
CA ALA A 110 3.99 0.96 -13.20
C ALA A 110 3.21 2.27 -13.35
N ARG A 111 3.50 3.27 -12.50
CA ARG A 111 2.81 4.56 -12.53
C ARG A 111 3.09 5.37 -13.80
N ALA A 112 4.31 5.27 -14.34
CA ALA A 112 4.75 6.07 -15.48
C ALA A 112 4.05 5.69 -16.80
N VAL A 113 3.55 4.45 -16.93
CA VAL A 113 3.01 3.92 -18.19
C VAL A 113 1.49 3.82 -18.26
N CYS A 114 0.79 4.16 -17.16
CA CYS A 114 -0.68 4.16 -17.11
C CYS A 114 -1.21 5.42 -16.42
N SER A 115 -2.50 5.68 -16.55
CA SER A 115 -3.21 6.78 -15.87
C SER A 115 -3.80 6.39 -14.52
N LEU A 116 -3.85 5.09 -14.20
CA LEU A 116 -4.39 4.60 -12.93
C LEU A 116 -3.64 5.14 -11.71
N PRO A 117 -4.35 5.46 -10.60
CA PRO A 117 -3.73 5.78 -9.33
C PRO A 117 -3.10 4.53 -8.69
N VAL A 118 -1.97 4.71 -7.99
CA VAL A 118 -1.14 3.61 -7.50
C VAL A 118 -1.02 3.59 -5.98
N LEU A 119 -1.36 2.47 -5.35
CA LEU A 119 -1.12 2.17 -3.94
C LEU A 119 0.30 1.63 -3.75
N ARG A 120 1.06 2.24 -2.83
CA ARG A 120 2.26 1.61 -2.26
C ARG A 120 1.82 0.53 -1.28
N LYS A 121 2.06 -0.73 -1.64
CA LYS A 121 1.72 -1.87 -0.79
C LYS A 121 2.98 -2.36 -0.06
N ASP A 122 3.08 -1.98 1.20
CA ASP A 122 4.23 -2.24 2.06
C ASP A 122 3.79 -2.09 3.53
N PHE A 123 4.68 -2.35 4.48
CA PHE A 123 4.40 -2.28 5.91
C PHE A 123 4.80 -0.90 6.44
N MET A 124 3.82 0.00 6.53
CA MET A 124 4.02 1.37 7.03
C MET A 124 4.00 1.39 8.56
N ILE A 125 5.10 1.85 9.16
CA ILE A 125 5.27 2.01 10.61
C ILE A 125 5.81 3.39 11.01
N ASP A 126 6.28 4.19 10.05
CA ASP A 126 6.92 5.48 10.30
C ASP A 126 6.53 6.52 9.23
N GLU A 127 6.47 7.80 9.62
CA GLU A 127 6.12 8.90 8.73
C GLU A 127 7.13 9.09 7.58
N TYR A 128 8.39 8.71 7.79
CA TYR A 128 9.41 8.70 6.76
C TYR A 128 8.96 7.89 5.54
N GLN A 129 8.33 6.73 5.77
CA GLN A 129 7.82 5.88 4.68
C GLN A 129 6.64 6.53 3.94
N VAL A 130 5.86 7.39 4.61
CA VAL A 130 4.76 8.13 3.99
C VAL A 130 5.32 9.19 3.03
N TYR A 131 6.33 9.95 3.45
CA TYR A 131 7.03 10.88 2.57
C TYR A 131 7.73 10.15 1.42
N GLU A 132 8.39 9.03 1.70
CA GLU A 132 9.03 8.19 0.70
C GLU A 132 8.02 7.67 -0.34
N ALA A 133 6.82 7.26 0.11
CA ALA A 133 5.73 6.83 -0.75
C ALA A 133 5.30 7.96 -1.71
N ARG A 134 5.16 9.19 -1.21
CA ARG A 134 4.85 10.33 -2.07
C ARG A 134 6.00 10.67 -3.01
N ALA A 135 7.24 10.64 -2.54
CA ALA A 135 8.44 10.90 -3.35
C ALA A 135 8.55 9.92 -4.54
N MET A 136 8.21 8.65 -4.36
CA MET A 136 8.15 7.66 -5.46
C MET A 136 6.92 7.82 -6.37
N GLY A 137 5.95 8.66 -5.99
CA GLY A 137 4.74 8.95 -6.76
C GLY A 137 3.51 8.17 -6.33
N ALA A 138 3.53 7.41 -5.24
CA ALA A 138 2.36 6.67 -4.76
C ALA A 138 1.19 7.61 -4.47
N ASP A 139 -0.01 7.25 -4.92
CA ASP A 139 -1.24 8.02 -4.76
C ASP A 139 -2.07 7.55 -3.56
N CYS A 140 -1.70 6.40 -2.98
CA CYS A 140 -2.32 5.81 -1.80
C CYS A 140 -1.28 5.02 -0.98
N ILE A 141 -1.45 4.95 0.34
CA ILE A 141 -0.65 4.09 1.24
C ILE A 141 -1.52 3.03 1.93
N LEU A 142 -0.89 1.95 2.38
CA LEU A 142 -1.52 0.89 3.17
C LEU A 142 -1.19 1.07 4.66
N LEU A 143 -2.20 1.14 5.51
CA LEU A 143 -2.05 1.00 6.96
C LEU A 143 -2.62 -0.35 7.38
N ILE A 144 -1.90 -1.10 8.21
CA ILE A 144 -2.33 -2.41 8.68
C ILE A 144 -2.67 -2.29 10.16
N ALA A 145 -3.95 -2.40 10.52
CA ALA A 145 -4.42 -2.22 11.89
C ALA A 145 -3.78 -3.22 12.85
N ALA A 146 -3.48 -4.43 12.39
CA ALA A 146 -2.76 -5.44 13.17
C ALA A 146 -1.29 -5.07 13.48
N ALA A 147 -0.73 -4.04 12.84
CA ALA A 147 0.67 -3.62 13.00
C ALA A 147 0.82 -2.26 13.71
N LEU A 148 -0.28 -1.53 13.91
CA LEU A 148 -0.26 -0.14 14.33
C LEU A 148 -1.25 0.09 15.48
N THR A 149 -0.87 0.96 16.41
CA THR A 149 -1.84 1.53 17.35
C THR A 149 -2.74 2.54 16.63
N LEU A 150 -3.93 2.80 17.19
CA LEU A 150 -4.83 3.84 16.67
C LEU A 150 -4.14 5.20 16.51
N ALA A 151 -3.33 5.62 17.50
CA ALA A 151 -2.61 6.88 17.45
C ALA A 151 -1.61 6.94 16.29
N GLN A 152 -0.87 5.86 16.06
CA GLN A 152 0.04 5.77 14.91
C GLN A 152 -0.74 5.80 13.59
N MET A 153 -1.86 5.08 13.49
CA MET A 153 -2.70 5.10 12.29
C MET A 153 -3.19 6.52 11.97
N GLN A 154 -3.68 7.26 12.96
CA GLN A 154 -4.13 8.64 12.81
C GLN A 154 -2.99 9.59 12.42
N GLN A 155 -1.79 9.40 12.99
CA GLN A 155 -0.61 10.19 12.61
C GLN A 155 -0.24 9.95 11.14
N LEU A 156 -0.09 8.69 10.73
CA LEU A 156 0.29 8.35 9.36
C LEU A 156 -0.79 8.75 8.34
N GLU A 157 -2.07 8.63 8.70
CA GLU A 157 -3.18 9.13 7.90
C GLU A 157 -3.10 10.65 7.70
N SER A 158 -2.87 11.40 8.78
CA SER A 158 -2.74 12.85 8.72
C SER A 158 -1.62 13.29 7.78
N VAL A 159 -0.45 12.64 7.87
CA VAL A 159 0.68 12.89 6.97
C VAL A 159 0.31 12.56 5.52
N ALA A 160 -0.31 11.40 5.27
CA ALA A 160 -0.71 11.00 3.92
C ALA A 160 -1.71 12.00 3.29
N HIS A 161 -2.72 12.41 4.05
CA HIS A 161 -3.69 13.42 3.62
C HIS A 161 -3.05 14.78 3.36
N SER A 162 -2.08 15.21 4.18
CA SER A 162 -1.33 16.45 3.94
C SER A 162 -0.54 16.44 2.62
N LEU A 163 -0.17 15.25 2.14
CA LEU A 163 0.51 15.01 0.86
C LEU A 163 -0.46 14.71 -0.29
N GLY A 164 -1.77 14.78 -0.04
CA GLY A 164 -2.82 14.50 -1.02
C GLY A 164 -3.02 13.01 -1.35
N MET A 165 -2.38 12.10 -0.63
CA MET A 165 -2.54 10.65 -0.85
C MET A 165 -3.79 10.12 -0.15
N ALA A 166 -4.41 9.10 -0.72
CA ALA A 166 -5.43 8.31 -0.03
C ALA A 166 -4.79 7.32 0.96
N VAL A 167 -5.60 6.76 1.85
CA VAL A 167 -5.17 5.78 2.85
C VAL A 167 -6.09 4.57 2.80
N LEU A 168 -5.56 3.37 2.54
CA LEU A 168 -6.30 2.12 2.68
C LEU A 168 -5.94 1.49 4.03
N VAL A 169 -6.93 1.29 4.90
CA VAL A 169 -6.72 0.59 6.19
C VAL A 169 -7.12 -0.87 6.05
N GLU A 170 -6.17 -1.78 6.28
CA GLU A 170 -6.39 -3.23 6.27
C GLU A 170 -6.73 -3.73 7.67
N VAL A 171 -7.84 -4.48 7.78
CA VAL A 171 -8.35 -5.09 9.01
C VAL A 171 -8.64 -6.59 8.83
N HIS A 172 -8.51 -7.36 9.90
CA HIS A 172 -8.69 -8.82 9.92
C HIS A 172 -9.77 -9.31 10.90
N ASN A 173 -10.21 -8.47 11.84
CA ASN A 173 -11.20 -8.81 12.86
C ASN A 173 -12.00 -7.57 13.30
N GLY A 174 -13.00 -7.79 14.15
CA GLY A 174 -13.89 -6.73 14.64
C GLY A 174 -13.19 -5.68 15.52
N GLU A 175 -12.16 -6.07 16.28
CA GLU A 175 -11.40 -5.14 17.12
C GLU A 175 -10.58 -4.16 16.27
N GLU A 176 -9.91 -4.70 15.24
CA GLU A 176 -9.19 -3.91 14.24
C GLU A 176 -10.15 -2.99 13.47
N LEU A 177 -11.33 -3.48 13.10
CA LEU A 177 -12.37 -2.67 12.46
C LEU A 177 -12.84 -1.53 13.36
N ALA A 178 -13.06 -1.78 14.66
CA ALA A 178 -13.50 -0.76 15.61
C ALA A 178 -12.47 0.37 15.80
N GLN A 179 -11.18 0.07 15.62
CA GLN A 179 -10.14 1.10 15.54
C GLN A 179 -10.15 1.80 14.18
N ALA A 180 -10.24 1.03 13.09
CA ALA A 180 -10.15 1.56 11.74
C ALA A 180 -11.28 2.55 11.39
N ILE A 181 -12.50 2.36 11.90
CA ILE A 181 -13.63 3.29 11.68
C ILE A 181 -13.45 4.66 12.35
N GLN A 182 -12.45 4.82 13.21
CA GLN A 182 -12.12 6.10 13.85
C GLN A 182 -11.18 6.95 12.99
N LEU A 183 -10.67 6.40 11.88
CA LEU A 183 -9.95 7.16 10.86
C LEU A 183 -10.94 7.90 9.95
N THR A 184 -10.42 8.91 9.24
CA THR A 184 -11.22 9.73 8.31
C THR A 184 -11.33 9.13 6.90
N THR A 185 -10.44 8.20 6.56
CA THR A 185 -10.41 7.58 5.24
C THR A 185 -11.68 6.78 4.95
N PRO A 186 -12.22 6.87 3.72
CA PRO A 186 -13.35 6.06 3.30
C PRO A 186 -12.97 4.64 2.87
N LEU A 187 -11.67 4.28 2.87
CA LEU A 187 -11.18 3.00 2.34
C LEU A 187 -10.82 2.03 3.47
N LEU A 188 -11.75 1.13 3.78
CA LEU A 188 -11.54 0.01 4.70
C LEU A 188 -11.41 -1.31 3.91
N GLY A 189 -10.23 -1.92 3.97
CA GLY A 189 -9.92 -3.20 3.34
C GLY A 189 -10.06 -4.35 4.33
N ILE A 190 -10.97 -5.29 4.06
CA ILE A 190 -11.10 -6.52 4.86
C ILE A 190 -10.20 -7.59 4.24
N ASN A 191 -9.15 -8.01 4.95
CA ASN A 191 -8.27 -9.07 4.48
C ASN A 191 -8.76 -10.44 4.97
N ASN A 192 -9.39 -11.20 4.07
CA ASN A 192 -9.94 -12.53 4.37
C ASN A 192 -8.87 -13.63 4.60
N ARG A 193 -7.58 -13.29 4.69
CA ARG A 193 -6.49 -14.24 5.02
C ARG A 193 -6.05 -14.04 6.46
N THR A 194 -5.95 -15.12 7.25
CA THR A 194 -5.40 -15.02 8.61
C THR A 194 -3.88 -14.89 8.56
N CYS A 195 -3.30 -13.90 9.24
CA CYS A 195 -1.85 -13.67 9.28
C CYS A 195 -1.06 -14.88 9.85
N ALA A 196 -1.72 -15.72 10.67
CA ALA A 196 -1.14 -16.93 11.27
C ALA A 196 -1.15 -18.17 10.34
N ARG A 197 -2.01 -18.20 9.32
CA ARG A 197 -2.14 -19.30 8.35
C ARG A 197 -2.84 -18.72 7.12
N LEU A 198 -2.18 -18.70 5.97
CA LEU A 198 -2.72 -18.23 4.69
C LEU A 198 -3.84 -19.14 4.13
N LYS A 199 -4.87 -19.41 4.92
CA LYS A 199 -6.13 -20.04 4.54
C LYS A 199 -7.24 -18.99 4.64
N SER A 200 -7.98 -18.83 3.56
CA SER A 200 -9.18 -18.01 3.51
C SER A 200 -10.23 -18.59 4.46
N ARG A 201 -10.80 -17.77 5.35
CA ARG A 201 -12.01 -18.14 6.10
C ARG A 201 -13.14 -17.22 5.67
N TRP A 202 -14.24 -17.84 5.26
CA TRP A 202 -15.52 -17.17 5.13
C TRP A 202 -16.09 -16.97 6.54
N ILE A 203 -16.48 -15.75 6.87
CA ILE A 203 -17.24 -15.46 8.08
C ILE A 203 -18.69 -15.87 7.78
N PRO A 204 -19.27 -16.89 8.45
CA PRO A 204 -20.69 -17.15 8.34
C PRO A 204 -21.44 -16.03 9.07
N HIS A 205 -22.56 -15.60 8.47
CA HIS A 205 -23.55 -14.72 9.09
C HIS A 205 -24.04 -15.24 10.44
#